data_AF-A0A285JRS7-F1
#
_entry.id   AF-A0A285JRS7-F1
#
_cell.length_a   1.000
_cell.length_b   1.000
_cell.length_c   1.000
_cell.angle_alpha   90.00
_cell.angle_beta   90.00
_cell.angle_gamma   90.00
#
_symmetry.space_group_name_H-M   'P 1'
#
loop_
_entity.id
_entity.type
_entity.pdbx_description
1 polymer ?
#
loop_
_entity_poly.entity_id
_entity_poly.type
_entity_poly.pdbx_seq_one_letter_code
_entity_poly.pdbx_strand_id
1 'polypeptide(L)'
;MTAQHPYGQTTVPPATPPRRPRSTGRFLAIGLASIAVVLALVAVGLSWVAAGRAGDALDQVAALPTGPAPAPATTEPAADPTTETPVATEPAEDPATGSTEEPTLNPNTEFTSNYTSQTLRMPSKCNDDVYIDLDEPRVGSDYQRAELTYSRSCSASQGPQFTLSQGSRGSEVESTTVTPAECVDRIRTSPLLSGTNQPLKRGQVFCVNTSLSEATSTAQTWKMALLSVSAVGQDGAVTFKVSAWDIPR
;
A
#
# COMPACT_ATOMS: atom_id res chain seq x y z
N MET A 1 49.22 21.10 -68.19
CA MET A 1 49.72 19.75 -67.87
C MET A 1 48.71 19.13 -66.93
N THR A 2 47.87 18.25 -67.45
CA THR A 2 46.65 17.74 -66.80
C THR A 2 46.84 16.23 -66.61
N ALA A 3 46.93 15.78 -65.36
CA ALA A 3 47.10 14.36 -65.05
C ALA A 3 45.73 13.70 -64.85
N GLN A 4 45.45 12.69 -65.66
CA GLN A 4 44.27 11.82 -65.57
C GLN A 4 44.56 10.67 -64.59
N HIS A 5 43.65 10.43 -63.64
CA HIS A 5 43.66 9.23 -62.79
C HIS A 5 42.83 8.10 -63.42
N PRO A 6 43.30 6.84 -63.42
CA PRO A 6 42.56 5.71 -63.94
C PRO A 6 41.50 5.20 -62.95
N TYR A 7 40.32 4.88 -63.48
CA TYR A 7 39.19 4.26 -62.78
C TYR A 7 39.54 2.85 -62.30
N GLY A 8 39.34 2.58 -61.02
CA GLY A 8 39.42 1.24 -60.43
C GLY A 8 38.19 0.40 -60.81
N GLN A 9 38.43 -0.80 -61.34
CA GLN A 9 37.40 -1.80 -61.61
C GLN A 9 36.97 -2.48 -60.31
N THR A 10 35.69 -2.38 -59.95
CA THR A 10 35.09 -3.12 -58.84
C THR A 10 34.63 -4.50 -59.33
N THR A 11 35.28 -5.57 -58.88
CA THR A 11 34.87 -6.94 -59.15
C THR A 11 33.67 -7.32 -58.27
N VAL A 12 32.56 -7.69 -58.91
CA VAL A 12 31.33 -8.14 -58.23
C VAL A 12 31.46 -9.64 -57.90
N PRO A 13 31.30 -10.07 -56.64
CA PRO A 13 31.37 -11.49 -56.28
C PRO A 13 30.11 -12.25 -56.74
N PRO A 14 30.23 -13.56 -57.07
CA PRO A 14 29.11 -14.36 -57.55
C PRO A 14 28.08 -14.67 -56.44
N ALA A 15 26.80 -14.61 -56.82
CA ALA A 15 25.66 -14.85 -55.95
C ALA A 15 25.61 -16.30 -55.42
N THR A 16 25.46 -16.45 -54.12
CA THR A 16 25.32 -17.74 -53.43
C THR A 16 23.90 -18.30 -53.60
N PRO A 17 23.71 -19.60 -53.91
CA PRO A 17 22.37 -20.17 -54.05
C PRO A 17 21.65 -20.31 -52.69
N PRO A 18 20.31 -20.21 -52.67
CA PRO A 18 19.52 -20.29 -51.44
C PRO A 18 19.50 -21.71 -50.84
N ARG A 19 19.86 -21.82 -49.55
CA ARG A 19 19.67 -23.06 -48.76
C ARG A 19 18.20 -23.27 -48.43
N ARG A 20 17.64 -24.42 -48.81
CA ARG A 20 16.32 -24.86 -48.34
C ARG A 20 16.34 -25.14 -46.82
N PRO A 21 15.37 -24.63 -46.04
CA PRO A 21 15.27 -24.94 -44.62
C PRO A 21 14.83 -26.39 -44.42
N ARG A 22 15.58 -27.15 -43.61
CA ARG A 22 15.22 -28.49 -43.13
C ARG A 22 14.12 -28.37 -42.06
N SER A 23 13.03 -29.09 -42.23
CA SER A 23 11.85 -29.06 -41.35
C SER A 23 12.08 -29.82 -40.04
N THR A 24 12.65 -29.17 -39.03
CA THR A 24 12.74 -29.67 -37.64
C THR A 24 11.57 -29.18 -36.75
N GLY A 25 10.62 -28.41 -37.29
CA GLY A 25 9.59 -27.72 -36.51
C GLY A 25 8.37 -28.54 -36.04
N ARG A 26 8.23 -29.81 -36.42
CA ARG A 26 7.03 -30.60 -36.06
C ARG A 26 7.04 -31.13 -34.62
N PHE A 27 8.21 -31.36 -34.02
CA PHE A 27 8.29 -31.85 -32.64
C PHE A 27 8.21 -30.74 -31.60
N LEU A 28 8.59 -29.50 -31.94
CA LEU A 28 8.51 -28.35 -31.03
C LEU A 28 7.05 -27.89 -30.81
N ALA A 29 6.21 -27.99 -31.84
CA ALA A 29 4.81 -27.58 -31.77
C ALA A 29 3.96 -28.47 -30.84
N ILE A 30 4.27 -29.76 -30.74
CA ILE A 30 3.54 -30.70 -29.87
C ILE A 30 3.88 -30.43 -28.39
N GLY A 31 5.13 -30.10 -28.07
CA GLY A 31 5.55 -29.80 -26.69
C GLY A 31 4.89 -28.55 -26.10
N LEU A 32 4.69 -27.50 -26.90
CA LEU A 32 4.03 -26.26 -26.45
C LEU A 32 2.53 -26.46 -26.16
N ALA A 33 1.84 -27.29 -26.94
CA ALA A 33 0.42 -27.57 -26.72
C ALA A 33 0.17 -28.31 -25.40
N SER A 34 1.04 -29.25 -25.02
CA SER A 34 0.94 -29.94 -23.73
C SER A 34 1.12 -29.02 -22.52
N ILE A 35 2.01 -28.02 -22.61
CA ILE A 35 2.22 -27.06 -21.52
C ILE A 35 0.98 -26.18 -21.32
N ALA A 36 0.33 -25.75 -22.39
CA ALA A 36 -0.90 -24.97 -22.31
C ALA A 36 -2.04 -25.73 -21.62
N VAL A 37 -2.18 -27.04 -21.88
CA VAL A 37 -3.18 -27.90 -21.23
C VAL A 37 -2.89 -28.06 -19.73
N VAL A 38 -1.61 -28.26 -19.36
CA VAL A 38 -1.23 -28.37 -17.94
C VAL A 38 -1.50 -27.06 -17.21
N LEU A 39 -1.17 -25.90 -17.80
CA LEU A 39 -1.45 -24.60 -17.19
C LEU A 39 -2.96 -24.33 -17.03
N ALA A 40 -3.77 -24.74 -18.01
CA ALA A 40 -5.23 -24.64 -17.91
C ALA A 40 -5.79 -25.50 -16.77
N LEU A 41 -5.29 -26.73 -16.59
CA LEU A 41 -5.72 -27.62 -15.49
C LEU A 41 -5.31 -27.08 -14.12
N VAL A 42 -4.11 -26.49 -13.99
CA VAL A 42 -3.67 -25.84 -12.75
C VAL A 42 -4.56 -24.65 -12.41
N ALA A 43 -4.93 -23.82 -13.39
CA ALA A 43 -5.83 -22.68 -13.17
C ALA A 43 -7.23 -23.11 -12.69
N VAL A 44 -7.79 -24.18 -13.26
CA VAL A 44 -9.07 -24.76 -12.81
C VAL A 44 -8.97 -25.29 -11.38
N GLY A 45 -7.88 -26.00 -11.05
CA GLY A 45 -7.64 -26.50 -9.69
C GLY A 45 -7.55 -25.38 -8.65
N LEU A 46 -6.82 -24.31 -8.95
CA LEU A 46 -6.71 -23.14 -8.05
C LEU A 46 -8.05 -22.42 -7.86
N SER A 47 -8.92 -22.40 -8.88
CA SER A 47 -10.26 -21.83 -8.75
C SER A 47 -11.15 -22.61 -7.78
N TRP A 48 -11.03 -23.93 -7.71
CA TRP A 48 -11.82 -24.76 -6.79
C TRP A 48 -11.37 -24.60 -5.34
N VAL A 49 -10.07 -24.47 -5.09
CA VAL A 49 -9.53 -24.22 -3.74
C VAL A 49 -10.00 -22.86 -3.21
N ALA A 50 -10.09 -21.84 -4.07
CA ALA A 50 -10.60 -20.53 -3.70
C ALA A 50 -12.10 -20.56 -3.31
N ALA A 51 -12.90 -21.36 -4.01
CA ALA A 51 -14.33 -21.52 -3.71
C ALA A 51 -14.57 -22.23 -2.37
N GLY A 52 -13.73 -23.21 -2.00
CA GLY A 52 -13.83 -23.91 -0.72
C GLY A 52 -13.64 -22.99 0.49
N ARG A 53 -12.66 -22.07 0.42
CA ARG A 53 -12.37 -21.14 1.53
C ARG A 53 -13.44 -20.08 1.77
N ALA A 54 -14.30 -19.81 0.78
CA ALA A 54 -15.43 -18.89 0.96
C ALA A 54 -16.59 -19.54 1.77
N GLY A 55 -16.71 -20.88 1.73
CA GLY A 55 -17.70 -21.62 2.51
C GLY A 55 -17.38 -21.65 4.01
N ASP A 56 -16.13 -21.93 4.36
CA ASP A 56 -15.68 -22.03 5.76
C ASP A 56 -15.90 -20.72 6.54
N ALA A 57 -15.75 -19.56 5.88
CA ALA A 57 -15.98 -18.25 6.49
C ALA A 57 -17.48 -17.98 6.75
N LEU A 58 -18.39 -18.50 5.91
CA LEU A 58 -19.83 -18.34 6.09
C LEU A 58 -20.36 -19.26 7.19
N ASP A 59 -19.84 -20.49 7.30
CA ASP A 59 -20.20 -21.41 8.40
C ASP A 59 -19.74 -20.87 9.76
N GLN A 60 -18.59 -20.21 9.82
CA GLN A 60 -18.10 -19.60 11.06
C GLN A 60 -18.96 -18.41 11.52
N VAL A 61 -19.52 -17.64 10.59
CA VAL A 61 -20.47 -16.55 10.91
C VAL A 61 -21.85 -17.12 11.27
N ALA A 62 -22.28 -18.21 10.64
CA ALA A 62 -23.54 -18.90 10.96
C ALA A 62 -23.50 -19.60 12.34
N ALA A 63 -22.32 -19.99 12.81
CA ALA A 63 -22.12 -20.61 14.12
C ALA A 63 -22.10 -19.63 15.30
N LEU A 64 -22.23 -18.31 15.08
CA LEU A 64 -22.29 -17.33 16.16
C LEU A 64 -23.66 -17.38 16.85
N PRO A 65 -23.72 -17.61 18.18
CA PRO A 65 -24.98 -17.61 18.91
C PRO A 65 -25.58 -16.21 18.93
N THR A 66 -26.84 -16.09 18.50
CA THR A 66 -27.63 -14.87 18.61
C THR A 66 -27.84 -14.56 20.10
N GLY A 67 -27.12 -13.57 20.62
CA GLY A 67 -27.23 -13.14 22.03
C GLY A 67 -28.63 -12.63 22.38
N PRO A 68 -29.06 -12.74 23.65
CA PRO A 68 -30.40 -12.35 24.06
C PRO A 68 -30.59 -10.83 24.01
N ALA A 69 -31.81 -10.43 23.62
CA ALA A 69 -32.23 -9.03 23.47
C ALA A 69 -32.10 -8.22 24.77
N PRO A 70 -31.78 -6.91 24.69
CA PRO A 70 -31.69 -6.05 25.86
C PRO A 70 -33.08 -5.79 26.47
N ALA A 71 -33.18 -5.93 27.79
CA ALA A 71 -34.39 -5.60 28.55
C ALA A 71 -34.57 -4.07 28.70
N PRO A 72 -35.81 -3.55 28.85
CA PRO A 72 -36.05 -2.12 28.99
C PRO A 72 -35.65 -1.61 30.38
N ALA A 73 -35.01 -0.45 30.43
CA ALA A 73 -34.65 0.24 31.67
C ALA A 73 -35.89 0.90 32.31
N THR A 74 -36.17 0.55 33.56
CA THR A 74 -37.16 1.20 34.43
C THR A 74 -36.61 2.54 34.94
N THR A 75 -37.41 3.60 34.82
CA THR A 75 -37.18 4.93 35.37
C THR A 75 -37.87 5.06 36.73
N GLU A 76 -37.17 5.51 37.77
CA GLU A 76 -37.78 6.15 38.98
C GLU A 76 -36.73 6.94 39.80
N PRO A 77 -37.12 7.87 40.69
CA PRO A 77 -36.73 9.28 40.61
C PRO A 77 -35.97 9.81 41.84
N ALA A 78 -35.60 11.09 41.72
CA ALA A 78 -34.81 11.93 42.63
C ALA A 78 -35.24 11.95 44.11
N ALA A 79 -34.23 12.03 44.98
CA ALA A 79 -34.33 12.62 46.32
C ALA A 79 -33.13 13.58 46.57
N ASP A 80 -33.47 14.67 47.22
CA ASP A 80 -32.78 15.95 47.43
C ASP A 80 -31.48 15.93 48.29
N PRO A 81 -30.74 17.06 48.38
CA PRO A 81 -29.33 17.13 48.74
C PRO A 81 -29.10 17.25 50.24
N THR A 82 -27.97 16.69 50.71
CA THR A 82 -27.39 17.05 52.00
C THR A 82 -26.05 17.73 51.77
N THR A 83 -25.99 18.97 52.22
CA THR A 83 -24.81 19.83 52.34
C THR A 83 -23.79 19.24 53.31
N GLU A 84 -22.57 18.96 52.85
CA GLU A 84 -21.37 18.95 53.68
C GLU A 84 -20.20 19.60 52.93
N THR A 85 -19.65 20.63 53.55
CA THR A 85 -18.36 21.30 53.28
C THR A 85 -17.73 21.46 54.67
N PRO A 86 -16.39 21.51 54.90
CA PRO A 86 -15.24 21.43 54.00
C PRO A 86 -14.16 20.41 54.45
N VAL A 87 -13.28 19.98 53.53
CA VAL A 87 -11.86 19.77 53.88
C VAL A 87 -11.00 20.31 52.75
N ALA A 88 -10.20 21.31 53.08
CA ALA A 88 -9.09 21.76 52.26
C ALA A 88 -8.01 20.66 52.29
N THR A 89 -7.75 20.04 51.15
CA THR A 89 -6.55 19.26 50.90
C THR A 89 -5.77 20.01 49.83
N GLU A 90 -4.65 20.56 50.29
CA GLU A 90 -3.36 20.73 49.62
C GLU A 90 -3.33 20.39 48.11
N PRO A 91 -2.85 21.30 47.23
CA PRO A 91 -2.57 20.96 45.85
C PRO A 91 -1.47 19.89 45.82
N ALA A 92 -1.88 18.64 45.59
CA ALA A 92 -0.93 17.60 45.23
C ALA A 92 -0.32 17.98 43.88
N GLU A 93 0.98 18.21 43.90
CA GLU A 93 1.80 18.50 42.76
C GLU A 93 1.60 17.45 41.66
N ASP A 94 1.36 17.99 40.46
CA ASP A 94 1.46 17.33 39.18
C ASP A 94 2.85 16.66 39.03
N PRO A 95 2.92 15.45 38.46
CA PRO A 95 3.88 15.29 37.38
C PRO A 95 3.27 14.46 36.24
N ALA A 96 2.24 14.97 35.60
CA ALA A 96 1.97 14.71 34.19
C ALA A 96 2.61 15.85 33.36
N THR A 97 3.92 15.99 33.45
CA THR A 97 4.70 16.46 32.29
C THR A 97 4.40 15.46 31.16
N GLY A 98 3.39 15.78 30.35
CA GLY A 98 3.12 15.10 29.09
C GLY A 98 4.39 15.16 28.26
N SER A 99 5.11 14.04 28.22
CA SER A 99 6.34 13.95 27.45
C SER A 99 5.97 14.27 26.00
N THR A 100 6.46 15.39 25.50
CA THR A 100 6.25 15.84 24.12
C THR A 100 7.22 15.14 23.16
N GLU A 101 7.71 13.96 23.57
CA GLU A 101 8.69 13.16 22.84
C GLU A 101 7.94 12.10 22.04
N GLU A 102 8.28 11.98 20.74
CA GLU A 102 7.71 10.97 19.85
C GLU A 102 7.89 9.57 20.47
N PRO A 103 6.82 8.79 20.71
CA PRO A 103 6.95 7.47 21.30
C PRO A 103 7.93 6.62 20.48
N THR A 104 8.93 6.05 21.15
CA THR A 104 9.96 5.26 20.45
C THR A 104 9.38 3.91 20.05
N LEU A 105 9.15 3.74 18.74
CA LEU A 105 8.69 2.47 18.17
C LEU A 105 9.80 1.42 18.21
N ASN A 106 9.46 0.24 18.71
CA ASN A 106 10.36 -0.89 18.77
C ASN A 106 9.60 -2.21 18.49
N PRO A 107 10.30 -3.34 18.32
CA PRO A 107 9.65 -4.61 18.01
C PRO A 107 8.63 -5.11 19.05
N ASN A 108 8.66 -4.61 20.29
CA ASN A 108 7.71 -4.95 21.35
C ASN A 108 6.55 -3.95 21.46
N THR A 109 6.47 -2.95 20.59
CA THR A 109 5.33 -2.02 20.54
C THR A 109 4.06 -2.81 20.22
N GLU A 110 3.01 -2.63 21.02
CA GLU A 110 1.72 -3.28 20.81
C GLU A 110 0.84 -2.46 19.85
N PHE A 111 0.60 -3.00 18.65
CA PHE A 111 -0.21 -2.35 17.63
C PHE A 111 -1.63 -2.91 17.62
N THR A 112 -2.63 -2.03 17.43
CA THR A 112 -4.03 -2.44 17.32
C THR A 112 -4.51 -2.30 15.88
N SER A 113 -5.15 -3.32 15.30
CA SER A 113 -5.68 -3.20 13.92
C SER A 113 -6.78 -2.14 13.85
N ASN A 114 -6.72 -1.27 12.84
CA ASN A 114 -7.68 -0.19 12.65
C ASN A 114 -8.57 -0.43 11.42
N TYR A 115 -7.97 -0.53 10.23
CA TYR A 115 -8.69 -0.88 9.00
C TYR A 115 -7.89 -1.85 8.14
N THR A 116 -8.58 -2.63 7.31
CA THR A 116 -7.96 -3.67 6.48
C THR A 116 -8.42 -3.60 5.03
N SER A 117 -7.45 -3.66 4.11
CA SER A 117 -7.68 -3.79 2.65
C SER A 117 -8.62 -2.75 2.01
N GLN A 118 -8.62 -1.53 2.54
CA GLN A 118 -9.33 -0.39 1.96
C GLN A 118 -8.76 -0.06 0.58
N THR A 119 -9.65 0.31 -0.36
CA THR A 119 -9.26 0.53 -1.75
C THR A 119 -9.22 2.01 -2.06
N LEU A 120 -8.05 2.52 -2.43
CA LEU A 120 -7.88 3.91 -2.87
C LEU A 120 -7.60 3.93 -4.37
N ARG A 121 -8.27 4.82 -5.10
CA ARG A 121 -8.15 4.94 -6.56
C ARG A 121 -7.69 6.34 -6.92
N MET A 122 -6.59 6.40 -7.63
CA MET A 122 -5.95 7.64 -8.04
C MET A 122 -6.34 7.89 -9.50
N PRO A 123 -6.76 9.11 -9.83
CA PRO A 123 -7.19 9.45 -11.18
C PRO A 123 -6.03 9.33 -12.16
N SER A 124 -6.34 9.11 -13.44
CA SER A 124 -5.36 9.16 -14.52
C SER A 124 -5.01 10.58 -14.99
N LYS A 125 -5.58 11.63 -14.37
CA LYS A 125 -5.27 13.00 -14.77
C LYS A 125 -3.80 13.32 -14.47
N CYS A 126 -3.09 13.85 -15.46
CA CYS A 126 -1.69 14.22 -15.32
C CYS A 126 -1.52 15.70 -14.95
N ASN A 127 -0.36 16.03 -14.38
CA ASN A 127 0.04 17.35 -13.87
C ASN A 127 -0.83 17.91 -12.72
N ASP A 128 -1.61 17.05 -12.07
CA ASP A 128 -2.30 17.37 -10.83
C ASP A 128 -1.76 16.49 -9.71
N ASP A 129 -1.52 17.11 -8.56
CA ASP A 129 -1.21 16.40 -7.33
C ASP A 129 -2.50 15.93 -6.67
N VAL A 130 -2.46 14.70 -6.14
CA VAL A 130 -3.57 14.11 -5.39
C VAL A 130 -3.06 13.75 -4.01
N TYR A 131 -3.62 14.42 -3.01
CA TYR A 131 -3.30 14.19 -1.61
C TYR A 131 -4.07 12.98 -1.07
N ILE A 132 -3.36 12.11 -0.37
CA ILE A 132 -3.88 10.87 0.19
C ILE A 132 -3.63 10.89 1.69
N ASP A 133 -4.72 10.75 2.44
CA ASP A 133 -4.72 10.61 3.89
C ASP A 133 -4.82 9.10 4.21
N LEU A 134 -3.93 8.65 5.09
CA LEU A 134 -3.82 7.28 5.58
C LEU A 134 -4.28 7.17 7.05
N ASP A 135 -4.45 8.27 7.78
CA ASP A 135 -5.14 8.23 9.07
C ASP A 135 -6.63 7.94 8.86
N GLU A 136 -7.23 8.54 7.84
CA GLU A 136 -8.53 8.21 7.28
C GLU A 136 -8.35 7.81 5.81
N PRO A 137 -8.47 6.52 5.42
CA PRO A 137 -8.07 6.05 4.09
C PRO A 137 -8.95 6.66 2.98
N ARG A 138 -8.54 7.82 2.47
CA ARG A 138 -9.29 8.64 1.50
C ARG A 138 -8.35 9.32 0.49
N VAL A 139 -8.90 9.61 -0.67
CA VAL A 139 -8.19 10.29 -1.78
C VAL A 139 -8.77 11.69 -1.95
N GLY A 140 -7.93 12.68 -2.23
CA GLY A 140 -8.35 14.07 -2.37
C GLY A 140 -8.56 14.76 -1.03
N SER A 141 -7.72 14.43 -0.04
CA SER A 141 -7.69 15.13 1.24
C SER A 141 -7.09 16.54 1.11
N ASP A 142 -7.15 17.30 2.21
CA ASP A 142 -6.36 18.52 2.33
C ASP A 142 -4.86 18.17 2.39
N TYR A 143 -4.00 19.00 1.80
CA TYR A 143 -2.56 18.76 1.75
C TYR A 143 -1.90 18.71 3.15
N GLN A 144 -2.48 19.40 4.13
CA GLN A 144 -2.01 19.39 5.52
C GLN A 144 -2.36 18.10 6.25
N ARG A 145 -3.29 17.32 5.68
CA ARG A 145 -3.79 16.06 6.24
C ARG A 145 -3.38 14.82 5.49
N ALA A 146 -2.34 14.92 4.67
CA ALA A 146 -1.99 13.88 3.72
C ALA A 146 -0.60 13.35 4.02
N GLU A 147 -0.46 12.05 4.16
CA GLU A 147 0.82 11.38 4.28
C GLU A 147 1.51 11.22 2.93
N LEU A 148 0.72 11.13 1.85
CA LEU A 148 1.23 10.92 0.50
C LEU A 148 0.70 11.98 -0.45
N THR A 149 1.59 12.44 -1.34
CA THR A 149 1.20 13.17 -2.54
C THR A 149 1.43 12.26 -3.74
N TYR A 150 0.36 11.83 -4.39
CA TYR A 150 0.43 11.15 -5.69
C TYR A 150 0.58 12.20 -6.79
N SER A 151 1.51 11.96 -7.71
CA SER A 151 1.68 12.79 -8.89
C SER A 151 1.92 11.94 -10.14
N ARG A 152 1.54 12.49 -11.29
CA ARG A 152 1.77 11.87 -12.59
C ARG A 152 2.15 12.93 -13.61
N SER A 153 3.26 12.70 -14.29
CA SER A 153 3.66 13.50 -15.45
C SER A 153 2.82 13.17 -16.68
N CYS A 154 2.49 14.17 -17.51
CA CYS A 154 1.92 13.91 -18.83
C CYS A 154 2.92 13.29 -19.81
N SER A 155 4.22 13.25 -19.46
CA SER A 155 5.23 12.59 -20.29
C SER A 155 5.09 11.07 -20.20
N ALA A 156 5.01 10.40 -21.34
CA ALA A 156 5.00 8.94 -21.41
C ALA A 156 6.26 8.28 -20.82
N SER A 157 7.36 9.03 -20.66
CA SER A 157 8.61 8.52 -20.07
C SER A 157 8.61 8.48 -18.54
N GLN A 158 7.63 9.10 -17.89
CA GLN A 158 7.55 9.20 -16.43
C GLN A 158 6.26 8.54 -15.96
N GLY A 159 6.41 7.43 -15.23
CA GLY A 159 5.29 6.71 -14.64
C GLY A 159 4.63 7.49 -13.48
N PRO A 160 3.51 6.97 -12.94
CA PRO A 160 2.96 7.48 -11.70
C PRO A 160 3.98 7.33 -10.56
N GLN A 161 3.95 8.26 -9.62
CA GLN A 161 4.83 8.27 -8.46
C GLN A 161 4.10 8.82 -7.23
N PHE A 162 4.67 8.64 -6.05
CA PHE A 162 4.25 9.37 -4.86
C PHE A 162 5.44 9.96 -4.11
N THR A 163 5.19 10.95 -3.27
CA THR A 163 6.14 11.44 -2.27
C THR A 163 5.53 11.29 -0.88
N LEU A 164 6.38 11.08 0.12
CA LEU A 164 5.99 11.18 1.52
C LEU A 164 5.93 12.66 1.92
N SER A 165 4.85 13.05 2.57
CA SER A 165 4.69 14.36 3.19
C SER A 165 5.61 14.53 4.41
N GLN A 166 5.75 15.77 4.86
CA GLN A 166 6.54 16.08 6.05
C GLN A 166 5.97 15.37 7.29
N GLY A 167 6.84 14.85 8.16
CA GLY A 167 6.42 14.13 9.38
C GLY A 167 6.09 12.66 9.13
N SER A 168 5.76 12.27 7.90
CA SER A 168 5.59 10.87 7.52
C SER A 168 6.94 10.20 7.24
N ARG A 169 7.04 8.91 7.56
CA ARG A 169 8.22 8.07 7.28
C ARG A 169 7.76 6.78 6.59
N GLY A 170 8.59 6.18 5.74
CA GLY A 170 8.20 4.94 5.09
C GLY A 170 9.37 4.09 4.65
N SER A 171 9.08 2.88 4.18
CA SER A 171 10.03 1.92 3.62
C SER A 171 9.32 1.02 2.61
N GLU A 172 10.02 0.57 1.57
CA GLU A 172 9.53 -0.49 0.68
C GLU A 172 9.76 -1.86 1.33
N VAL A 173 8.79 -2.76 1.19
CA VAL A 173 8.81 -4.12 1.72
C VAL A 173 8.36 -5.12 0.67
N GLU A 174 8.70 -6.39 0.87
CA GLU A 174 8.52 -7.43 -0.16
C GLU A 174 7.15 -8.14 -0.10
N SER A 175 6.36 -7.94 0.95
CA SER A 175 5.12 -8.69 1.19
C SER A 175 3.99 -7.84 1.79
N THR A 176 2.75 -8.16 1.39
CA THR A 176 1.52 -7.62 1.99
C THR A 176 1.15 -8.26 3.32
N THR A 177 1.92 -9.25 3.79
CA THR A 177 1.70 -9.94 5.07
C THR A 177 2.69 -9.51 6.15
N VAL A 178 3.46 -8.45 5.89
CA VAL A 178 4.41 -7.89 6.86
C VAL A 178 3.65 -7.40 8.10
N THR A 179 4.26 -7.59 9.26
CA THR A 179 3.73 -7.13 10.55
C THR A 179 4.10 -5.67 10.81
N PRO A 180 3.38 -4.96 11.70
CA PRO A 180 3.75 -3.59 12.09
C PRO A 180 5.16 -3.48 12.69
N ALA A 181 5.58 -4.48 13.47
CA ALA A 181 6.91 -4.52 14.06
C ALA A 181 8.02 -4.64 12.99
N GLU A 182 7.79 -5.47 11.96
CA GLU A 182 8.70 -5.54 10.81
C GLU A 182 8.69 -4.23 10.01
N CYS A 183 7.54 -3.57 9.86
CA CYS A 183 7.45 -2.24 9.26
C CYS A 183 8.31 -1.20 10.01
N VAL A 184 8.25 -1.19 11.35
CA VAL A 184 9.12 -0.31 12.17
C VAL A 184 10.59 -0.56 11.87
N ASP A 185 11.02 -1.83 11.87
CA ASP A 185 12.42 -2.16 11.61
C ASP A 185 12.86 -1.76 10.19
N ARG A 186 12.00 -1.95 9.18
CA ARG A 186 12.27 -1.57 7.80
C ARG A 186 12.35 -0.06 7.62
N ILE A 187 11.46 0.71 8.24
CA ILE A 187 11.52 2.19 8.23
C ILE A 187 12.83 2.67 8.87
N ARG A 188 13.27 2.02 9.96
CA ARG A 188 14.53 2.38 10.62
C ARG A 188 15.77 2.03 9.80
N THR A 189 15.77 0.88 9.13
CA THR A 189 16.97 0.33 8.46
C THR A 189 17.07 0.68 6.99
N SER A 190 15.95 1.00 6.34
CA SER A 190 15.88 1.31 4.91
C SER A 190 14.77 2.35 4.65
N PRO A 191 14.90 3.57 5.19
CA PRO A 191 13.89 4.60 5.01
C PRO A 191 13.81 5.06 3.56
N LEU A 192 12.58 5.31 3.10
CA LEU A 192 12.34 6.16 1.95
C LEU A 192 12.78 7.58 2.31
N LEU A 193 13.46 8.24 1.36
CA LEU A 193 13.87 9.63 1.53
C LEU A 193 12.64 10.54 1.40
N SER A 194 12.34 11.31 2.45
CA SER A 194 11.26 12.30 2.44
C SER A 194 11.41 13.28 1.28
N GLY A 195 10.29 13.67 0.66
CA GLY A 195 10.28 14.55 -0.51
C GLY A 195 10.84 13.95 -1.81
N THR A 196 11.31 12.68 -1.80
CA THR A 196 11.79 12.00 -3.01
C THR A 196 10.66 11.24 -3.68
N ASN A 197 10.56 11.40 -5.00
CA ASN A 197 9.59 10.69 -5.82
C ASN A 197 9.86 9.17 -5.81
N GLN A 198 8.85 8.41 -5.39
CA GLN A 198 8.83 6.96 -5.41
C GLN A 198 8.02 6.49 -6.63
N PRO A 199 8.67 5.89 -7.64
CA PRO A 199 7.95 5.38 -8.81
C PRO A 199 7.04 4.23 -8.40
N LEU A 200 5.82 4.23 -8.94
CA LEU A 200 4.79 3.24 -8.62
C LEU A 200 4.73 2.14 -9.68
N LYS A 201 4.92 0.90 -9.23
CA LYS A 201 4.79 -0.32 -10.02
C LYS A 201 3.85 -1.28 -9.33
N ARG A 202 3.09 -2.02 -10.14
CA ARG A 202 2.21 -3.07 -9.62
C ARG A 202 3.00 -4.09 -8.80
N GLY A 203 2.47 -4.44 -7.64
CA GLY A 203 3.05 -5.43 -6.73
C GLY A 203 3.99 -4.85 -5.67
N GLN A 204 4.36 -3.56 -5.77
CA GLN A 204 5.13 -2.93 -4.69
C GLN A 204 4.29 -2.79 -3.42
N VAL A 205 4.97 -2.85 -2.29
CA VAL A 205 4.38 -2.71 -0.96
C VAL A 205 5.23 -1.76 -0.14
N PHE A 206 4.59 -0.86 0.60
CA PHE A 206 5.24 0.15 1.41
C PHE A 206 4.66 0.15 2.82
N CYS A 207 5.53 0.17 3.81
CA CYS A 207 5.16 0.57 5.16
C CYS A 207 5.26 2.09 5.27
N VAL A 208 4.26 2.72 5.86
CA VAL A 208 4.21 4.17 6.07
C VAL A 208 3.78 4.44 7.50
N ASN A 209 4.56 5.22 8.22
CA ASN A 209 4.20 5.78 9.50
C ASN A 209 3.59 7.17 9.26
N THR A 210 2.37 7.40 9.75
CA THR A 210 1.66 8.69 9.59
C THR A 210 2.31 9.75 10.47
N SER A 211 1.89 11.00 10.35
CA SER A 211 2.49 12.11 11.10
C SER A 211 1.97 12.17 12.54
N LEU A 212 2.81 11.93 13.55
CA LEU A 212 2.40 12.05 14.96
C LEU A 212 1.90 13.47 15.31
N SER A 213 2.56 14.51 14.78
CA SER A 213 2.18 15.90 15.05
C SER A 213 0.80 16.22 14.48
N GLU A 214 0.47 15.66 13.31
CA GLU A 214 -0.83 15.83 12.68
C GLU A 214 -1.91 15.01 13.40
N ALA A 215 -1.63 13.76 13.73
CA ALA A 215 -2.52 12.92 14.51
C ALA A 215 -2.88 13.60 15.84
N THR A 216 -1.91 14.24 16.49
CA THR A 216 -2.13 15.01 17.72
C THR A 216 -2.98 16.25 17.47
N SER A 217 -2.68 17.05 16.45
CA SER A 217 -3.38 18.32 16.18
C SER A 217 -4.83 18.12 15.70
N THR A 218 -5.12 16.98 15.08
CA THR A 218 -6.45 16.61 14.56
C THR A 218 -7.21 15.65 15.48
N ALA A 219 -6.67 15.33 16.66
CA ALA A 219 -7.21 14.36 17.61
C ALA A 219 -7.43 12.96 17.02
N GLN A 220 -6.60 12.57 16.04
CA GLN A 220 -6.56 11.24 15.44
C GLN A 220 -5.51 10.34 16.10
N THR A 221 -5.60 9.03 15.88
CA THR A 221 -4.57 8.08 16.34
C THR A 221 -3.47 7.96 15.29
N TRP A 222 -2.22 8.06 15.74
CA TRP A 222 -1.03 7.82 14.92
C TRP A 222 -1.03 6.39 14.38
N LYS A 223 -0.69 6.18 13.10
CA LYS A 223 -0.83 4.87 12.45
C LYS A 223 0.42 4.38 11.75
N MET A 224 0.58 3.06 11.76
CA MET A 224 1.38 2.32 10.81
C MET A 224 0.45 1.82 9.70
N ALA A 225 0.65 2.29 8.47
CA ALA A 225 -0.09 1.88 7.29
C ALA A 225 0.76 0.94 6.40
N LEU A 226 0.13 -0.10 5.86
CA LEU A 226 0.66 -0.98 4.83
C LEU A 226 -0.05 -0.69 3.50
N LEU A 227 0.67 -0.07 2.58
CA LEU A 227 0.21 0.34 1.27
C LEU A 227 0.68 -0.64 0.21
N SER A 228 -0.22 -1.20 -0.61
CA SER A 228 0.18 -2.08 -1.72
C SER A 228 -0.39 -1.61 -3.06
N VAL A 229 0.45 -1.63 -4.09
CA VAL A 229 0.10 -1.20 -5.45
C VAL A 229 -0.58 -2.34 -6.19
N SER A 230 -1.90 -2.45 -6.04
CA SER A 230 -2.67 -3.55 -6.63
C SER A 230 -2.81 -3.47 -8.15
N ALA A 231 -2.83 -2.25 -8.71
CA ALA A 231 -2.90 -2.01 -10.15
C ALA A 231 -2.26 -0.68 -10.54
N VAL A 232 -1.66 -0.66 -11.74
CA VAL A 232 -1.21 0.55 -12.45
C VAL A 232 -1.72 0.44 -13.88
N GLY A 233 -2.61 1.36 -14.28
CA GLY A 233 -3.18 1.44 -15.61
C GLY A 233 -2.18 1.97 -16.63
N GLN A 234 -2.40 1.68 -17.91
CA GLN A 234 -1.61 2.27 -19.01
C GLN A 234 -1.81 3.78 -19.09
N ASP A 235 -2.98 4.24 -18.68
CA ASP A 235 -3.32 5.65 -18.50
C ASP A 235 -2.79 6.21 -17.17
N GLY A 236 -1.90 5.50 -16.46
CA GLY A 236 -1.29 5.96 -15.22
C GLY A 236 -2.20 5.98 -14.00
N ALA A 237 -3.48 5.60 -14.10
CA ALA A 237 -4.34 5.42 -12.94
C ALA A 237 -3.73 4.37 -12.00
N VAL A 238 -3.76 4.62 -10.70
CA VAL A 238 -3.21 3.69 -9.69
C VAL A 238 -4.33 3.23 -8.76
N THR A 239 -4.27 1.98 -8.33
CA THR A 239 -5.13 1.46 -7.25
C THR A 239 -4.27 0.94 -6.12
N PHE A 240 -4.44 1.52 -4.94
CA PHE A 240 -3.84 1.00 -3.72
C PHE A 240 -4.82 0.12 -2.95
N LYS A 241 -4.27 -0.87 -2.25
CA LYS A 241 -4.91 -1.53 -1.11
C LYS A 241 -4.16 -1.11 0.16
N VAL A 242 -4.89 -0.66 1.17
CA VAL A 242 -4.32 -0.12 2.41
C VAL A 242 -4.89 -0.86 3.61
N SER A 243 -4.01 -1.26 4.51
CA SER A 243 -4.37 -1.68 5.87
C SER A 243 -3.61 -0.80 6.85
N ALA A 244 -4.10 -0.63 8.07
CA ALA A 244 -3.38 0.11 9.09
C ALA A 244 -3.61 -0.44 10.50
N TRP A 245 -2.67 -0.10 11.36
CA TRP A 245 -2.71 -0.33 12.78
C TRP A 245 -2.45 0.97 13.53
N ASP A 246 -3.20 1.17 14.60
CA ASP A 246 -2.96 2.24 15.55
C ASP A 246 -1.67 1.97 16.32
N ILE A 247 -0.88 3.02 16.45
CA ILE A 247 0.35 3.06 17.23
C ILE A 247 -0.02 3.57 18.64
N PRO A 248 0.45 2.89 19.70
CA PRO A 248 0.16 3.33 21.06
C PRO A 248 0.80 4.69 21.32
N ARG A 249 0.08 5.52 22.09
CA ARG A 249 0.57 6.83 22.56
C ARG A 249 1.41 6.68 23.81
#